data_AF-A0A523S456-F1
#
_entry.id   AF-A0A523S456-F1
#
_cell.length_a   1.000
_cell.length_b   1.000
_cell.length_c   1.000
_cell.angle_alpha   90.00
_cell.angle_beta   90.00
_cell.angle_gamma   90.00
#
_symmetry.space_group_name_H-M   'P 1'
#
loop_
_entity.id
_entity.type
_entity.pdbx_description
1 polymer ?
#
loop_
_entity_poly.entity_id
_entity_poly.type
_entity_poly.pdbx_seq_one_letter_code
_entity_poly.pdbx_strand_id
1 'polypeptide(L)' 'MVEFKMRDESVFAPIIDIVMKMHPGVYIKSMPRTYGTSHVLEVWVSSRGSDKVTVTRIVEDAIRSICHETGLEAESGR' A
#
# COMPACT_ATOMS: atom_id res chain seq x y z
N MET A 1 7.40 -0.80 -4.55
CA MET A 1 6.55 -1.90 -4.04
C MET A 1 6.80 -1.97 -2.55
N VAL A 2 5.75 -2.10 -1.74
CA VAL A 2 5.87 -2.23 -0.29
C VAL A 2 5.20 -3.51 0.17
N GLU A 3 5.73 -4.13 1.21
CA GLU A 3 5.20 -5.36 1.80
C GLU A 3 4.69 -5.06 3.22
N PHE A 4 3.54 -5.64 3.56
CA PHE A 4 2.97 -5.58 4.89
C PHE A 4 2.86 -6.99 5.47
N LYS A 5 3.36 -7.19 6.69
CA LYS A 5 3.22 -8.48 7.40
C LYS A 5 1.79 -8.62 7.90
N MET A 6 0.94 -9.22 7.08
CA MET A 6 -0.48 -9.36 7.38
C MET A 6 -1.04 -10.67 6.84
N ARG A 7 -1.97 -11.25 7.61
CA ARG A 7 -2.53 -12.57 7.33
C ARG A 7 -3.91 -12.55 6.68
N ASP A 8 -4.69 -11.49 6.86
CA ASP A 8 -6.11 -11.45 6.46
C ASP A 8 -6.42 -10.31 5.47
N GLU A 9 -6.42 -10.63 4.18
CA GLU A 9 -6.72 -9.69 3.09
C GLU A 9 -8.08 -8.98 3.25
N SER A 10 -9.05 -9.62 3.89
CA SER A 10 -10.41 -9.10 4.07
C SER A 10 -10.44 -7.79 4.86
N VAL A 11 -9.48 -7.62 5.77
CA VAL A 11 -9.32 -6.39 6.57
C VAL A 11 -8.62 -5.29 5.77
N PHE A 12 -7.81 -5.66 4.78
CA PHE A 12 -7.01 -4.72 4.01
C PHE A 12 -7.77 -4.08 2.85
N ALA A 13 -8.65 -4.85 2.19
CA ALA A 13 -9.47 -4.38 1.07
C ALA A 13 -10.25 -3.08 1.36
N PRO A 14 -10.99 -2.92 2.48
CA PRO A 14 -11.69 -1.67 2.77
C PRO A 14 -10.73 -0.50 3.04
N ILE A 15 -9.55 -0.77 3.62
CA ILE A 15 -8.53 0.26 3.89
C ILE A 15 -7.96 0.78 2.57
N ILE A 16 -7.70 -0.10 1.60
CA ILE A 16 -7.28 0.31 0.25
C ILE A 16 -8.28 1.30 -0.36
N ASP A 17 -9.58 0.97 -0.30
CA ASP A 17 -10.62 1.83 -0.87
C ASP A 17 -10.69 3.20 -0.18
N ILE A 18 -10.56 3.24 1.14
CA ILE A 18 -10.48 4.49 1.91
C ILE A 18 -9.27 5.32 1.48
N VAL A 19 -8.08 4.72 1.43
CA VAL A 19 -6.84 5.43 1.05
C VAL A 19 -6.91 5.93 -0.40
N MET A 20 -7.43 5.13 -1.33
CA MET A 20 -7.61 5.55 -2.73
C MET A 20 -8.58 6.74 -2.86
N LYS A 21 -9.60 6.81 -2.01
CA LYS A 21 -10.53 7.97 -1.94
C LYS A 21 -9.86 9.22 -1.36
N MET A 22 -8.97 9.06 -0.38
CA MET A 22 -8.22 10.18 0.21
C MET A 22 -7.16 10.75 -0.75
N HIS A 23 -6.60 9.91 -1.62
CA HIS A 23 -5.50 10.26 -2.52
C HIS A 23 -5.92 10.10 -3.99
N PRO A 24 -6.71 11.04 -4.56
CA PRO A 24 -7.14 10.96 -5.95
C PRO A 24 -5.92 10.93 -6.90
N GLY A 25 -5.92 9.95 -7.81
CA GLY A 25 -4.81 9.72 -8.75
C GLY A 25 -3.83 8.63 -8.30
N VAL A 26 -3.99 8.10 -7.08
CA VAL A 26 -3.27 6.91 -6.62
C VAL A 26 -4.04 5.64 -6.99
N TYR A 27 -3.29 4.64 -7.45
CA TYR A 27 -3.75 3.28 -7.68
C TYR A 27 -3.02 2.34 -6.72
N ILE A 28 -3.81 1.61 -5.92
CA ILE A 28 -3.31 0.63 -4.97
C ILE A 28 -3.82 -0.76 -5.37
N LYS A 29 -2.91 -1.74 -5.38
CA LYS A 29 -3.26 -3.15 -5.60
C LYS A 29 -2.56 -4.01 -4.54
N SER A 30 -3.32 -4.82 -3.81
CA SER A 30 -2.80 -5.86 -2.92
C SER A 30 -2.67 -7.20 -3.65
N MET A 31 -1.66 -7.96 -3.26
CA MET A 31 -1.45 -9.35 -3.67
C MET A 31 -0.97 -10.15 -2.45
N PRO A 32 -1.75 -11.12 -1.97
CA PRO A 32 -1.29 -12.00 -0.90
C PRO A 32 -0.14 -12.88 -1.41
N ARG A 33 0.95 -12.95 -0.65
CA ARG A 33 2.05 -13.89 -0.86
C ARG A 33 2.32 -14.70 0.40
N THR A 34 2.72 -15.95 0.19
CA THR A 34 3.13 -16.83 1.28
C THR A 34 4.58 -17.23 1.07
N TYR A 35 5.43 -16.91 2.04
CA TYR A 35 6.83 -17.30 2.08
C TYR A 35 7.03 -18.32 3.21
N GLY A 36 7.02 -19.60 2.86
CA GLY A 36 7.08 -20.69 3.85
C GLY A 36 5.85 -20.67 4.77
N THR A 37 6.06 -20.38 6.05
CA THR A 37 4.99 -20.22 7.05
C THR A 37 4.53 -18.77 7.24
N SER A 38 5.20 -17.80 6.60
CA SER A 38 4.89 -16.38 6.72
C SER A 38 3.90 -15.96 5.65
N HIS A 39 2.81 -15.31 6.06
CA HIS A 39 1.88 -14.64 5.16
C HIS A 39 2.22 -13.15 5.11
N VAL A 40 2.43 -12.63 3.90
CA VAL A 40 2.68 -11.22 3.66
C VAL A 40 1.71 -10.72 2.60
N LEU A 41 1.37 -9.44 2.69
CA LEU A 41 0.57 -8.76 1.69
C LEU A 41 1.48 -7.80 0.92
N GLU A 42 1.74 -8.12 -0.34
CA GLU A 42 2.48 -7.26 -1.25
C GLU A 42 1.52 -6.18 -1.76
N VAL A 43 1.92 -4.92 -1.64
CA VAL A 43 1.08 -3.78 -2.01
C VAL A 43 1.82 -2.89 -3.00
N TRP A 44 1.17 -2.72 -4.14
CA TRP A 44 1.61 -1.88 -5.23
C TRP A 44 0.92 -0.54 -5.11
N VAL A 45 1.69 0.51 -4.81
CA VAL A 45 1.21 1.89 -4.79
C VAL A 45 1.83 2.61 -5.97
N SER A 46 0.99 3.18 -6.82
CA SER A 46 1.41 3.93 -8.01
C SER A 46 0.56 5.18 -8.19
N SER A 47 1.13 6.21 -8.78
CA SER A 47 0.43 7.44 -9.12
C SER A 47 0.87 7.91 -10.51
N ARG A 48 0.04 8.71 -11.17
CA ARG A 48 0.31 9.26 -12.50
C ARG A 48 0.53 10.76 -12.40
N GLY A 49 1.55 11.27 -13.08
CA GLY A 49 1.84 12.69 -13.16
C GLY A 49 3.10 12.97 -13.98
N SER A 50 3.25 14.21 -14.43
CA SER A 50 4.42 14.67 -15.19
C SER A 50 5.59 15.09 -14.30
N ASP A 51 5.33 15.45 -13.04
CA ASP A 51 6.35 15.82 -12.08
C ASP A 51 6.69 14.66 -11.13
N LYS A 52 7.94 14.20 -11.23
CA LYS A 52 8.43 13.07 -10.43
C LYS A 52 8.38 13.36 -8.93
N VAL A 53 8.70 14.59 -8.51
CA VAL A 53 8.73 14.94 -7.08
C VAL A 53 7.34 14.87 -6.47
N THR A 54 6.35 15.44 -7.15
CA THR A 54 4.94 15.38 -6.75
C THR A 54 4.42 13.95 -6.75
N VAL A 55 4.70 13.16 -7.79
CA VAL A 55 4.28 11.75 -7.86
C VAL A 55 4.86 10.94 -6.71
N THR A 56 6.16 11.08 -6.43
CA THR A 56 6.80 10.39 -5.30
C THR A 56 6.14 10.78 -3.98
N ARG A 57 5.89 12.08 -3.75
CA ARG A 57 5.27 12.54 -2.51
C ARG A 57 3.87 11.97 -2.32
N ILE A 58 3.06 11.94 -3.38
CA ILE A 58 1.72 11.36 -3.34
C ILE A 58 1.77 9.86 -3.00
N VAL A 59 2.72 9.12 -3.58
CA VAL A 59 2.92 7.69 -3.28
C VAL A 59 3.34 7.50 -1.82
N GLU A 60 4.28 8.30 -1.31
CA GLU A 60 4.72 8.26 0.08
C GLU A 60 3.60 8.61 1.07
N ASP A 61 2.80 9.63 0.77
CA ASP A 61 1.65 10.02 1.58
C ASP A 61 0.59 8.91 1.62
N ALA A 62 0.31 8.27 0.48
CA ALA A 62 -0.58 7.12 0.42
C ALA A 62 -0.07 5.92 1.24
N ILE A 63 1.24 5.62 1.19
CA ILE A 63 1.85 4.56 2.01
C ILE A 63 1.70 4.90 3.50
N ARG A 64 1.96 6.15 3.90
CA ARG A 64 1.78 6.59 5.29
C ARG A 64 0.32 6.46 5.75
N SER A 65 -0.64 6.80 4.91
CA SER A 65 -2.06 6.59 5.21
C SER A 65 -2.39 5.11 5.41
N ILE A 66 -1.86 4.21 4.58
CA ILE A 66 -2.04 2.76 4.78
C ILE A 66 -1.45 2.34 6.13
N CYS A 67 -0.23 2.75 6.46
CA CYS A 67 0.39 2.43 7.75
C CYS A 67 -0.44 2.96 8.93
N HIS A 68 -0.99 4.17 8.81
CA HIS A 68 -1.83 4.77 9.86
C HIS A 68 -3.13 3.98 10.09
N GLU A 69 -3.85 3.64 9.01
CA GLU A 69 -5.13 2.92 9.10
C GLU A 69 -4.95 1.45 9.53
N THR A 70 -3.83 0.83 9.17
CA THR A 70 -3.56 -0.59 9.49
C THR A 70 -2.81 -0.79 10.80
N GLY A 71 -2.10 0.24 11.28
CA GLY A 71 -1.13 0.13 12.37
C GLY A 71 0.11 -0.70 12.01
N LEU A 72 0.32 -1.00 10.73
CA LEU A 72 1.44 -1.80 10.24
C LEU A 72 2.56 -0.91 9.70
N GLU A 73 3.78 -1.44 9.72
CA GLU A 73 4.91 -0.83 9.05
C GLU A 73 5.07 -1.39 7.64
N ALA A 74 5.32 -0.49 6.68
CA ALA A 74 5.65 -0.85 5.31
C ALA A 74 7.13 -1.24 5.22
N GLU A 75 7.40 -2.46 4.76
CA GLU A 75 8.76 -2.89 4.44
C GLU A 75 9.02 -2.67 2.95
N SER A 76 10.22 -2.19 2.59
CA SER A 76 10.62 -2.08 1.18
C SER A 76 10.76 -3.48 0.59
N GLY A 77 9.79 -3.88 -0.24
CA GLY A 77 9.84 -5.16 -0.94
C GLY A 77 11.04 -5.21 -1.89
N ARG A 78 11.86 -6.26 -1.78
CA ARG A 78 13.01 -6.50 -2.65
C ARG A 78 12.61 -7.12 -3.99
#